data_AF-G7WLD6-F1
#
_entry.id   AF-G7WLD6-F1
#
_cell.length_a   1.000
_cell.length_b   1.000
_cell.length_c   1.000
_cell.angle_alpha   90.00
_cell.angle_beta   90.00
_cell.angle_gamma   90.00
#
_symmetry.space_group_name_H-M   'P 1'
#
loop_
_entity.id
_entity.type
_entity.pdbx_description
1 polymer ?
#
loop_
_entity_poly.entity_id
_entity_poly.type
_entity_poly.pdbx_seq_one_letter_code
_entity_poly.pdbx_strand_id
1 'polypeptide(L)'
;MTRGKSFGFILLALLFFLLASSTVQASDLQSPLTEEEWQLARLVNEYREESGLGAVLVTNSLTKVARAHVADLNAHHPDTATYGTGECNRHSWSSFGDWTAVCYTGSAQASAMWNKPREITESYTGNGYEVAYWSGQGATPSSAMGEWKNSAAHSDTILQQGIFAGTVWQAMGVAIDGDYAVIWFGTDTDPAGPVPVTDTSEAEAAYAGLTLAARKGEYAPGETVEFVLRKVTPGSASLVGAYYEIEKDVDGEWRSYYRTSPDNWRFKTPVIEFGGVAKAIQWDQRQRGDPDNVASRGGYRMKFFAPEAFDGFLTAEFAIV
;
A
#
# COMPACT_ATOMS: atom_id res chain seq x y z
N MET A 1 38.60 44.82 21.15
CA MET A 1 38.47 43.36 21.03
C MET A 1 37.32 42.89 21.91
N THR A 2 36.12 42.73 21.35
CA THR A 2 34.95 42.21 22.08
C THR A 2 34.25 41.15 21.25
N ARG A 3 34.57 39.90 21.59
CA ARG A 3 33.60 38.87 21.97
C ARG A 3 32.75 38.24 20.84
N GLY A 4 33.40 37.38 20.04
CA GLY A 4 32.74 36.28 19.31
C GLY A 4 32.31 35.16 20.26
N LYS A 5 31.25 35.35 21.04
CA LYS A 5 30.70 34.31 21.96
C LYS A 5 29.25 33.88 21.66
N SER A 6 28.54 34.47 20.68
CA SER A 6 27.16 34.03 20.37
C SER A 6 27.06 32.94 19.30
N PHE A 7 28.08 32.78 18.45
CA PHE A 7 28.04 31.81 17.34
C PHE A 7 28.06 30.33 17.80
N GLY A 8 28.78 30.02 18.89
CA GLY A 8 28.84 28.65 19.42
C GLY A 8 27.55 28.18 20.09
N PHE A 9 26.79 29.08 20.73
CA PHE A 9 25.52 28.73 21.38
C PHE A 9 24.39 28.49 20.36
N ILE A 10 24.38 29.24 19.24
CA ILE A 10 23.40 29.03 18.17
C ILE A 10 23.68 27.70 17.44
N LEU A 11 24.95 27.35 17.19
CA LEU A 11 25.31 26.08 16.56
C LEU A 11 24.97 24.86 17.45
N LEU A 12 25.15 24.98 18.76
CA LEU A 12 24.82 23.92 19.73
C LEU A 12 23.31 23.71 19.87
N ALA A 13 22.51 24.80 19.89
CA ALA A 13 21.05 24.72 19.95
C ALA A 13 20.45 24.09 18.68
N LEU A 14 21.00 24.42 17.50
CA LEU A 14 20.59 23.82 16.23
C LEU A 14 20.93 22.31 16.16
N LEU A 15 22.08 21.90 16.69
CA LEU A 15 22.44 20.47 16.79
C LEU A 15 21.51 19.70 17.72
N PHE A 16 21.13 20.28 18.87
CA PHE A 16 20.17 19.67 19.79
C PHE A 16 18.77 19.55 19.17
N PHE A 17 18.33 20.54 18.37
CA PHE A 17 17.03 20.49 17.70
C PHE A 17 16.98 19.42 16.59
N LEU A 18 18.08 19.23 15.85
CA LEU A 18 18.21 18.18 14.84
C LEU A 18 18.22 16.78 15.47
N LEU A 19 18.97 16.59 16.56
CA LEU A 19 19.04 15.30 17.28
C LEU A 19 17.70 14.91 17.93
N ALA A 20 16.99 15.87 18.53
CA ALA A 20 15.67 15.62 19.13
C ALA A 20 14.60 15.24 18.09
N SER A 21 14.65 15.88 16.91
CA SER A 21 13.71 15.57 15.81
C SER A 21 13.91 14.13 15.30
N SER A 22 15.16 13.68 15.21
CA SER A 22 15.49 12.31 14.79
C SER A 22 15.05 11.24 15.81
N THR A 23 15.13 11.53 17.11
CA THR A 23 14.66 10.58 18.16
C THR A 23 13.15 10.42 18.19
N VAL A 24 12.40 11.49 17.93
CA VAL A 24 10.92 11.50 17.88
C VAL A 24 10.38 10.69 16.71
N GLN A 25 11.02 10.75 15.54
CA GLN A 25 10.62 9.91 14.40
C GLN A 25 10.92 8.43 14.64
N ALA A 26 12.00 8.11 15.39
CA ALA A 26 12.40 6.74 15.65
C ALA A 26 11.46 5.97 16.60
N SER A 27 10.79 6.64 17.54
CA SER A 27 9.87 6.02 18.50
C SER A 27 8.51 5.62 17.92
N ASP A 28 8.17 6.15 16.76
CA ASP A 28 6.97 5.77 16.02
C ASP A 28 7.22 4.61 15.06
N LEU A 29 8.48 4.29 14.76
CA LEU A 29 8.84 3.18 13.87
C LEU A 29 8.24 1.86 14.34
N GLN A 30 7.54 1.21 13.42
CA GLN A 30 6.88 -0.06 13.67
C GLN A 30 7.73 -1.22 13.15
N SER A 31 7.56 -2.38 13.78
CA SER A 31 7.96 -3.63 13.14
C SER A 31 7.22 -3.76 11.82
N PRO A 32 7.77 -4.52 10.87
CA PRO A 32 7.12 -4.63 9.58
C PRO A 32 5.70 -5.23 9.66
N LEU A 33 4.92 -5.03 8.61
CA LEU A 33 3.54 -5.52 8.56
C LEU A 33 3.50 -7.05 8.63
N THR A 34 2.51 -7.60 9.36
CA THR A 34 2.18 -9.02 9.24
C THR A 34 1.57 -9.32 7.86
N GLU A 35 1.50 -10.60 7.51
CA GLU A 35 0.87 -11.02 6.24
C GLU A 35 -0.60 -10.54 6.16
N GLU A 36 -1.36 -10.68 7.25
CA GLU A 36 -2.77 -10.27 7.27
C GLU A 36 -2.93 -8.74 7.21
N GLU A 37 -2.07 -7.98 7.89
CA GLU A 37 -2.04 -6.51 7.81
C GLU A 37 -1.73 -6.05 6.39
N TRP A 38 -0.75 -6.68 5.73
CA TRP A 38 -0.40 -6.38 4.34
C TRP A 38 -1.55 -6.70 3.39
N GLN A 39 -2.16 -7.89 3.51
CA GLN A 39 -3.29 -8.30 2.68
C GLN A 39 -4.49 -7.36 2.86
N LEU A 40 -4.77 -6.94 4.09
CA LEU A 40 -5.86 -6.01 4.39
C LEU A 40 -5.60 -4.63 3.77
N ALA A 41 -4.41 -4.07 3.96
CA ALA A 41 -4.01 -2.82 3.33
C ALA A 41 -4.08 -2.88 1.79
N ARG A 42 -3.70 -4.01 1.20
CA ARG A 42 -3.81 -4.25 -0.24
C ARG A 42 -5.27 -4.21 -0.69
N LEU A 43 -6.16 -4.96 -0.05
CA LEU A 43 -7.58 -5.00 -0.42
C LEU A 43 -8.27 -3.63 -0.29
N VAL A 44 -7.89 -2.84 0.72
CA VAL A 44 -8.36 -1.44 0.86
C VAL A 44 -7.93 -0.61 -0.35
N ASN A 45 -6.65 -0.69 -0.73
CA ASN A 45 -6.14 0.07 -1.87
C ASN A 45 -6.66 -0.43 -3.21
N GLU A 46 -6.85 -1.74 -3.40
CA GLU A 46 -7.53 -2.30 -4.58
C GLU A 46 -8.96 -1.74 -4.70
N TYR A 47 -9.72 -1.69 -3.60
CA TYR A 47 -11.07 -1.12 -3.62
C TYR A 47 -11.09 0.38 -3.96
N ARG A 48 -10.10 1.13 -3.48
CA ARG A 48 -9.92 2.55 -3.83
C ARG A 48 -9.59 2.72 -5.30
N GLU A 49 -8.68 1.91 -5.84
CA GLU A 49 -8.28 1.93 -7.25
C GLU A 49 -9.43 1.54 -8.18
N GLU A 50 -10.20 0.51 -7.85
CA GLU A 50 -11.45 0.12 -8.53
C GLU A 50 -12.45 1.29 -8.60
N SER A 51 -12.41 2.17 -7.60
CA SER A 51 -13.29 3.34 -7.47
C SER A 51 -12.66 4.62 -8.03
N GLY A 52 -11.51 4.53 -8.70
CA GLY A 52 -10.84 5.65 -9.36
C GLY A 52 -10.01 6.56 -8.43
N LEU A 53 -9.70 6.10 -7.22
CA LEU A 53 -8.89 6.83 -6.23
C LEU A 53 -7.47 6.25 -6.17
N GLY A 54 -6.51 7.09 -5.77
CA GLY A 54 -5.13 6.63 -5.56
C GLY A 54 -4.97 5.76 -4.31
N ALA A 55 -4.07 4.80 -4.36
CA ALA A 55 -3.62 4.06 -3.18
C ALA A 55 -3.07 4.98 -2.09
N VAL A 56 -3.31 4.64 -0.83
CA VAL A 56 -2.78 5.33 0.35
C VAL A 56 -1.61 4.53 0.91
N LEU A 57 -0.54 5.23 1.25
CA LEU A 57 0.66 4.62 1.82
C LEU A 57 0.40 4.15 3.26
N VAL A 58 0.86 2.95 3.60
CA VAL A 58 0.87 2.47 4.99
C VAL A 58 2.06 3.07 5.74
N THR A 59 1.81 3.72 6.88
CA THR A 59 2.82 4.53 7.59
C THR A 59 2.96 4.16 9.06
N ASN A 60 4.15 4.42 9.62
CA ASN A 60 4.56 4.00 10.95
C ASN A 60 3.63 4.51 12.05
N SER A 61 3.34 5.81 12.09
CA SER A 61 2.57 6.40 13.18
C SER A 61 1.11 5.93 13.17
N LEU A 62 0.46 5.84 12.01
CA LEU A 62 -0.92 5.33 11.96
C LEU A 62 -1.01 3.82 12.18
N THR A 63 -0.02 3.03 11.76
CA THR A 63 0.04 1.60 12.10
C THR A 63 0.26 1.38 13.61
N LYS A 64 1.05 2.25 14.27
CA LYS A 64 1.18 2.25 15.74
C LYS A 64 -0.18 2.45 16.42
N VAL A 65 -0.97 3.42 15.94
CA VAL A 65 -2.34 3.68 16.42
C VAL A 65 -3.24 2.47 16.19
N ALA A 66 -3.26 1.93 14.97
CA ALA A 66 -4.10 0.79 14.62
C ALA A 66 -3.78 -0.44 15.50
N ARG A 67 -2.50 -0.77 15.68
CA ARG A 67 -2.06 -1.90 16.51
C ARG A 67 -2.39 -1.70 17.98
N ALA A 68 -2.19 -0.49 18.50
CA ALA A 68 -2.59 -0.16 19.86
C ALA A 68 -4.10 -0.35 20.06
N HIS A 69 -4.91 0.05 19.08
CA HIS A 69 -6.36 -0.09 19.16
C HIS A 69 -6.83 -1.54 19.10
N VAL A 70 -6.31 -2.33 18.17
CA VAL A 70 -6.65 -3.75 18.06
C VAL A 70 -6.22 -4.50 19.31
N ALA A 71 -5.05 -4.19 19.88
CA ALA A 71 -4.61 -4.78 21.15
C ALA A 71 -5.56 -4.41 22.30
N ASP A 72 -6.00 -3.15 22.38
CA ASP A 72 -6.95 -2.66 23.37
C ASP A 72 -8.33 -3.33 23.24
N LEU A 73 -8.84 -3.45 22.01
CA LEU A 73 -10.10 -4.11 21.69
C LEU A 73 -10.09 -5.59 22.12
N ASN A 74 -9.03 -6.32 21.76
CA ASN A 74 -8.89 -7.73 22.12
C ASN A 74 -8.70 -7.95 23.64
N ALA A 75 -7.97 -7.06 24.33
CA ALA A 75 -7.63 -7.27 25.74
C ALA A 75 -8.69 -6.74 26.71
N HIS A 76 -9.38 -5.67 26.35
CA HIS A 76 -10.20 -4.89 27.29
C HIS A 76 -11.64 -4.71 26.85
N HIS A 77 -11.98 -5.05 25.59
CA HIS A 77 -13.33 -4.96 25.03
C HIS A 77 -14.06 -3.64 25.37
N PRO A 78 -13.44 -2.47 25.12
CA PRO A 78 -14.04 -1.17 25.40
C PRO A 78 -15.29 -0.87 24.56
N ASP A 79 -15.53 -1.68 23.54
CA ASP A 79 -16.67 -1.69 22.64
C ASP A 79 -17.91 -2.39 23.19
N THR A 80 -17.86 -2.91 24.42
CA THR A 80 -18.97 -3.63 25.04
C THR A 80 -19.70 -2.75 26.07
N ALA A 81 -21.01 -2.99 26.24
CA ALA A 81 -21.80 -2.28 27.26
C ALA A 81 -21.35 -2.54 28.70
N THR A 82 -20.53 -3.58 28.92
CA THR A 82 -19.89 -3.88 30.20
C THR A 82 -18.71 -2.96 30.51
N TYR A 83 -18.18 -2.25 29.50
CA TYR A 83 -17.06 -1.34 29.64
C TYR A 83 -17.54 0.12 29.72
N GLY A 84 -17.48 0.72 30.91
CA GLY A 84 -17.85 2.12 31.11
C GLY A 84 -19.35 2.43 30.93
N THR A 85 -19.71 3.70 31.08
CA THR A 85 -21.11 4.16 31.07
C THR A 85 -21.67 4.25 29.64
N GLY A 86 -22.36 3.22 29.13
CA GLY A 86 -23.20 3.34 27.93
C GLY A 86 -23.11 2.18 26.94
N GLU A 87 -23.81 2.33 25.81
CA GLU A 87 -23.75 1.43 24.64
C GLU A 87 -22.54 1.79 23.78
N CYS A 88 -21.34 1.50 24.28
CA CYS A 88 -20.10 1.74 23.56
C CYS A 88 -20.03 0.87 22.28
N ASN A 89 -19.20 1.27 21.31
CA ASN A 89 -18.97 0.52 20.08
C ASN A 89 -17.47 0.40 19.76
N ARG A 90 -17.13 -0.22 18.63
CA ARG A 90 -15.76 -0.54 18.19
C ARG A 90 -14.79 0.64 18.07
N HIS A 91 -15.30 1.88 18.06
CA HIS A 91 -14.49 3.10 18.08
C HIS A 91 -14.05 3.51 19.50
N SER A 92 -14.40 2.71 20.51
CA SER A 92 -14.09 2.98 21.91
C SER A 92 -12.64 2.61 22.24
N TRP A 93 -12.10 3.28 23.25
CA TRP A 93 -10.75 3.06 23.77
C TRP A 93 -10.80 2.94 25.28
N SER A 94 -10.07 1.98 25.82
CA SER A 94 -10.00 1.73 27.25
C SER A 94 -9.11 2.74 27.97
N SER A 95 -9.04 2.65 29.30
CA SER A 95 -8.14 3.43 30.15
C SER A 95 -6.82 2.72 30.46
N PHE A 96 -6.50 1.62 29.75
CA PHE A 96 -5.31 0.81 30.00
C PHE A 96 -4.09 1.19 29.16
N GLY A 97 -4.16 2.25 28.36
CA GLY A 97 -3.03 2.81 27.62
C GLY A 97 -2.78 4.28 27.91
N ASP A 98 -1.70 4.81 27.34
CA ASP A 98 -1.29 6.21 27.47
C ASP A 98 -2.07 7.13 26.51
N TRP A 99 -3.40 7.06 26.58
CA TRP A 99 -4.35 7.82 25.78
C TRP A 99 -5.60 8.15 26.60
N THR A 100 -6.44 9.07 26.11
CA THR A 100 -7.68 9.42 26.80
C THR A 100 -8.75 8.35 26.54
N ALA A 101 -9.22 7.64 27.56
CA ALA A 101 -10.28 6.65 27.40
C ALA A 101 -11.55 7.27 26.80
N VAL A 102 -12.26 6.53 25.94
CA VAL A 102 -13.54 6.97 25.35
C VAL A 102 -14.49 5.79 25.19
N CYS A 103 -15.70 5.92 25.74
CA CYS A 103 -16.84 5.13 25.31
C CYS A 103 -17.48 5.84 24.11
N TYR A 104 -17.29 5.27 22.93
CA TYR A 104 -17.77 5.86 21.69
C TYR A 104 -19.19 5.39 21.41
N THR A 105 -20.17 6.28 21.57
CA THR A 105 -21.59 6.00 21.32
C THR A 105 -22.10 6.67 20.04
N GLY A 106 -21.30 7.56 19.43
CA GLY A 106 -21.68 8.28 18.22
C GLY A 106 -20.82 9.51 17.94
N SER A 107 -21.32 10.40 17.08
CA SER A 107 -20.56 11.55 16.57
C SER A 107 -20.21 12.61 17.62
N ALA A 108 -20.89 12.63 18.77
CA ALA A 108 -20.54 13.53 19.87
C ALA A 108 -19.14 13.25 20.44
N GLN A 109 -18.61 12.03 20.25
CA GLN A 109 -17.28 11.61 20.69
C GLN A 109 -16.25 11.58 19.54
N ALA A 110 -16.63 12.03 18.33
CA ALA A 110 -15.77 11.96 17.15
C ALA A 110 -14.38 12.58 17.36
N SER A 111 -14.29 13.72 18.05
CA SER A 111 -13.02 14.37 18.34
C SER A 111 -12.07 13.53 19.21
N ALA A 112 -12.60 12.69 20.10
CA ALA A 112 -11.79 11.81 20.93
C ALA A 112 -11.11 10.70 20.09
N MET A 113 -11.83 10.16 19.12
CA MET A 113 -11.28 9.23 18.12
C MET A 113 -10.27 9.96 17.21
N TRP A 114 -10.61 11.15 16.71
CA TRP A 114 -9.73 11.88 15.79
C TRP A 114 -8.40 12.30 16.40
N ASN A 115 -8.36 12.47 17.72
CA ASN A 115 -7.16 12.85 18.44
C ASN A 115 -6.20 11.69 18.72
N LYS A 116 -6.60 10.44 18.50
CA LYS A 116 -5.77 9.26 18.86
C LYS A 116 -4.37 9.27 18.26
N PRO A 117 -4.16 9.65 16.99
CA PRO A 117 -2.80 9.80 16.48
C PRO A 117 -1.93 10.77 17.29
N ARG A 118 -2.49 11.88 17.77
CA ARG A 118 -1.75 12.87 18.59
C ARG A 118 -1.46 12.39 20.00
N GLU A 119 -2.29 11.49 20.54
CA GLU A 119 -2.10 10.94 21.88
C GLU A 119 -1.03 9.83 21.87
N ILE A 120 -1.03 9.01 20.81
CA ILE A 120 -0.25 7.75 20.76
C ILE A 120 1.08 7.91 20.05
N THR A 121 1.18 8.87 19.13
CA THR A 121 2.35 9.04 18.27
C THR A 121 3.09 10.31 18.66
N GLU A 122 4.41 10.28 18.53
CA GLU A 122 5.26 11.41 18.89
C GLU A 122 5.39 12.39 17.70
N SER A 123 5.22 11.90 16.47
CA SER A 123 5.47 12.67 15.25
C SER A 123 4.22 13.02 14.44
N TYR A 124 3.14 12.23 14.50
CA TYR A 124 1.92 12.48 13.72
C TYR A 124 0.96 13.40 14.47
N THR A 125 0.87 14.64 14.02
CA THR A 125 0.04 15.68 14.67
C THR A 125 -1.31 15.91 13.98
N GLY A 126 -1.63 15.14 12.94
CA GLY A 126 -2.88 15.21 12.19
C GLY A 126 -4.05 14.50 12.86
N ASN A 127 -5.26 14.68 12.30
CA ASN A 127 -6.43 13.89 12.70
C ASN A 127 -6.32 12.47 12.13
N GLY A 128 -6.86 11.49 12.87
CA GLY A 128 -7.10 10.13 12.39
C GLY A 128 -8.58 9.85 12.17
N TYR A 129 -8.93 9.06 11.17
CA TYR A 129 -10.28 8.60 10.92
C TYR A 129 -10.26 7.10 10.73
N GLU A 130 -11.17 6.36 11.35
CA GLU A 130 -11.06 4.91 11.37
C GLU A 130 -12.28 4.19 10.80
N VAL A 131 -12.04 2.97 10.34
CA VAL A 131 -13.07 1.95 10.14
C VAL A 131 -12.67 0.72 10.94
N ALA A 132 -13.63 0.14 11.67
CA ALA A 132 -13.37 -0.96 12.60
C ALA A 132 -14.32 -2.13 12.35
N TYR A 133 -13.77 -3.34 12.42
CA TYR A 133 -14.46 -4.61 12.19
C TYR A 133 -14.30 -5.52 13.40
N TRP A 134 -15.33 -6.33 13.66
CA TRP A 134 -15.28 -7.40 14.64
C TRP A 134 -15.96 -8.66 14.10
N SER A 135 -15.40 -9.82 14.43
CA SER A 135 -15.98 -11.13 14.14
C SER A 135 -15.71 -12.07 15.30
N GLY A 136 -16.76 -12.67 15.87
CA GLY A 136 -16.62 -13.72 16.89
C GLY A 136 -16.12 -15.06 16.35
N GLN A 137 -15.62 -15.11 15.11
CA GLN A 137 -14.99 -16.29 14.48
C GLN A 137 -13.53 -15.99 14.08
N GLY A 138 -12.94 -14.92 14.60
CA GLY A 138 -11.69 -14.36 14.12
C GLY A 138 -11.92 -13.37 12.97
N ALA A 139 -11.15 -12.29 12.97
CA ALA A 139 -11.10 -11.35 11.86
C ALA A 139 -10.18 -11.88 10.76
N THR A 140 -10.58 -11.68 9.50
CA THR A 140 -9.72 -11.94 8.34
C THR A 140 -9.76 -10.75 7.38
N PRO A 141 -8.73 -10.53 6.56
CA PRO A 141 -8.72 -9.40 5.63
C PRO A 141 -9.94 -9.37 4.70
N SER A 142 -10.36 -10.53 4.19
CA SER A 142 -11.51 -10.65 3.29
C SER A 142 -12.85 -10.42 4.00
N SER A 143 -13.01 -10.88 5.24
CA SER A 143 -14.25 -10.68 6.00
C SER A 143 -14.43 -9.22 6.41
N ALA A 144 -13.37 -8.56 6.89
CA ALA A 144 -13.37 -7.13 7.21
C ALA A 144 -13.72 -6.28 5.99
N MET A 145 -13.07 -6.53 4.84
CA MET A 145 -13.37 -5.81 3.60
C MET A 145 -14.77 -6.09 3.08
N GLY A 146 -15.27 -7.31 3.24
CA GLY A 146 -16.65 -7.66 2.93
C GLY A 146 -17.66 -6.83 3.73
N GLU A 147 -17.46 -6.65 5.04
CA GLU A 147 -18.31 -5.78 5.86
C GLU A 147 -18.17 -4.31 5.46
N TRP A 148 -16.95 -3.81 5.30
CA TRP A 148 -16.72 -2.39 5.01
C TRP A 148 -17.26 -1.97 3.63
N LYS A 149 -17.16 -2.82 2.60
CA LYS A 149 -17.77 -2.53 1.28
C LYS A 149 -19.30 -2.48 1.33
N ASN A 150 -19.92 -3.25 2.23
CA ASN A 150 -21.38 -3.33 2.36
C ASN A 150 -21.97 -2.32 3.36
N SER A 151 -21.13 -1.58 4.09
CA SER A 151 -21.55 -0.50 4.99
C SER A 151 -21.27 0.85 4.35
N ALA A 152 -22.32 1.62 4.06
CA ALA A 152 -22.18 2.94 3.43
C ALA A 152 -21.22 3.85 4.21
N ALA A 153 -21.29 3.87 5.55
CA ALA A 153 -20.41 4.70 6.36
C ALA A 153 -18.93 4.28 6.27
N HIS A 154 -18.64 2.98 6.25
CA HIS A 154 -17.26 2.50 6.12
C HIS A 154 -16.72 2.70 4.70
N SER A 155 -17.54 2.41 3.70
CA SER A 155 -17.23 2.65 2.29
C SER A 155 -16.96 4.13 2.02
N ASP A 156 -17.79 5.04 2.56
CA ASP A 156 -17.60 6.48 2.41
C ASP A 156 -16.26 6.95 3.00
N THR A 157 -15.85 6.43 4.15
CA THR A 157 -14.53 6.73 4.73
C THR A 157 -13.41 6.23 3.81
N ILE A 158 -13.46 4.97 3.37
CA ILE A 158 -12.43 4.37 2.51
C ILE A 158 -12.35 5.08 1.16
N LEU A 159 -13.47 5.51 0.60
CA LEU A 159 -13.57 6.13 -0.73
C LEU A 159 -13.62 7.67 -0.70
N GLN A 160 -13.45 8.31 0.46
CA GLN A 160 -13.52 9.76 0.62
C GLN A 160 -14.83 10.35 0.04
N GLN A 161 -15.95 9.71 0.36
CA GLN A 161 -17.31 10.12 -0.03
C GLN A 161 -18.06 10.68 1.19
N GLY A 162 -19.31 11.11 0.98
CA GLY A 162 -20.15 11.65 2.05
C GLY A 162 -19.48 12.83 2.77
N ILE A 163 -19.33 12.73 4.08
CA ILE A 163 -18.68 13.78 4.91
C ILE A 163 -17.18 13.92 4.64
N PHE A 164 -16.56 12.94 3.97
CA PHE A 164 -15.15 12.93 3.61
C PHE A 164 -14.91 13.42 2.18
N ALA A 165 -15.96 13.80 1.45
CA ALA A 165 -15.84 14.36 0.10
C ALA A 165 -14.88 15.56 0.05
N GLY A 166 -13.90 15.49 -0.86
CA GLY A 166 -12.87 16.52 -1.02
C GLY A 166 -11.68 16.41 -0.06
N THR A 167 -11.69 15.44 0.85
CA THR A 167 -10.51 15.08 1.67
C THR A 167 -9.48 14.37 0.79
N VAL A 168 -8.21 14.35 1.18
CA VAL A 168 -7.15 13.51 0.59
C VAL A 168 -6.47 12.72 1.69
N TRP A 169 -6.55 11.40 1.65
CA TRP A 169 -5.78 10.53 2.55
C TRP A 169 -4.30 10.52 2.14
N GLN A 170 -3.43 10.91 3.06
CA GLN A 170 -1.98 10.97 2.88
C GLN A 170 -1.25 9.83 3.61
N ALA A 171 -1.93 9.18 4.56
CA ALA A 171 -1.38 8.12 5.38
C ALA A 171 -2.48 7.11 5.74
N MET A 172 -2.09 5.85 5.86
CA MET A 172 -2.92 4.74 6.29
C MET A 172 -2.20 3.93 7.39
N GLY A 173 -2.93 3.53 8.41
CA GLY A 173 -2.50 2.55 9.41
C GLY A 173 -3.40 1.33 9.33
N VAL A 174 -2.83 0.14 9.54
CA VAL A 174 -3.57 -1.12 9.49
C VAL A 174 -3.18 -2.00 10.68
N ALA A 175 -4.18 -2.64 11.26
CA ALA A 175 -3.98 -3.72 12.22
C ALA A 175 -5.11 -4.74 12.11
N ILE A 176 -4.76 -6.01 12.25
CA ILE A 176 -5.69 -7.13 12.33
C ILE A 176 -5.08 -8.19 13.24
N ASP A 177 -5.83 -8.59 14.26
CA ASP A 177 -5.43 -9.64 15.21
C ASP A 177 -6.66 -10.10 16.00
N GLY A 178 -6.69 -11.39 16.34
CA GLY A 178 -7.80 -12.01 17.06
C GLY A 178 -9.14 -11.79 16.34
N ASP A 179 -10.08 -11.15 17.04
CA ASP A 179 -11.43 -10.93 16.52
C ASP A 179 -11.63 -9.55 15.86
N TYR A 180 -10.59 -8.70 15.81
CA TYR A 180 -10.71 -7.31 15.37
C TYR A 180 -9.79 -6.95 14.20
N ALA A 181 -10.28 -6.05 13.34
CA ALA A 181 -9.48 -5.39 12.32
C ALA A 181 -9.81 -3.89 12.27
N VAL A 182 -8.79 -3.05 12.13
CA VAL A 182 -8.96 -1.59 12.09
C VAL A 182 -8.06 -0.99 11.00
N ILE A 183 -8.61 -0.02 10.26
CA ILE A 183 -7.86 0.87 9.38
C ILE A 183 -8.00 2.29 9.90
N TRP A 184 -6.87 3.00 9.98
CA TRP A 184 -6.80 4.42 10.27
C TRP A 184 -6.35 5.19 9.02
N PHE A 185 -7.03 6.28 8.68
CA PHE A 185 -6.65 7.22 7.63
C PHE A 185 -6.27 8.56 8.22
N GLY A 186 -5.27 9.20 7.63
CA GLY A 186 -4.81 10.53 8.00
C GLY A 186 -4.78 11.48 6.80
N THR A 187 -5.09 12.76 7.05
CA THR A 187 -5.07 13.81 6.02
C THR A 187 -3.70 14.43 5.82
N ASP A 188 -2.80 14.22 6.77
CA ASP A 188 -1.46 14.78 6.78
C ASP A 188 -0.45 13.68 6.47
N THR A 189 0.67 14.05 5.83
CA THR A 189 1.78 13.13 5.60
C THR A 189 2.38 12.69 6.92
N ASP A 190 2.70 11.41 7.04
CA ASP A 190 3.32 10.85 8.24
C ASP A 190 4.82 11.14 8.29
N PRO A 191 5.32 11.90 9.30
CA PRO A 191 6.75 12.19 9.42
C PRO A 191 7.60 10.98 9.77
N ALA A 192 7.04 9.92 10.34
CA ALA A 192 7.73 8.65 10.58
C ALA A 192 7.82 7.77 9.32
N GLY A 193 7.17 8.18 8.22
CA GLY A 193 7.28 7.54 6.92
C GLY A 193 6.64 6.15 6.85
N PRO A 194 6.91 5.39 5.77
CA PRO A 194 6.29 4.08 5.56
C PRO A 194 6.75 3.03 6.57
N VAL A 195 5.85 2.12 6.94
CA VAL A 195 6.22 0.93 7.72
C VAL A 195 7.20 0.07 6.89
N PRO A 196 8.28 -0.46 7.48
CA PRO A 196 9.11 -1.45 6.81
C PRO A 196 8.27 -2.66 6.37
N VAL A 197 8.66 -3.38 5.32
CA VAL A 197 8.02 -4.65 4.94
C VAL A 197 8.91 -5.79 5.44
N THR A 198 8.35 -6.80 6.13
CA THR A 198 9.16 -7.88 6.71
C THR A 198 9.74 -8.68 5.57
N ASP A 199 10.92 -9.21 5.81
CA ASP A 199 11.68 -10.12 4.97
C ASP A 199 11.01 -11.52 4.84
N THR A 200 9.68 -11.55 4.67
CA THR A 200 8.91 -12.73 4.30
C THR A 200 8.84 -12.77 2.77
N SER A 201 9.89 -13.38 2.22
CA SER A 201 10.15 -13.66 0.80
C SER A 201 10.43 -12.42 -0.07
N GLU A 202 11.72 -12.11 -0.20
CA GLU A 202 12.28 -11.22 -1.23
C GLU A 202 11.87 -11.64 -2.67
N ALA A 203 11.29 -12.83 -2.85
CA ALA A 203 10.71 -13.29 -4.11
C ALA A 203 9.28 -12.76 -4.38
N GLU A 204 8.44 -12.50 -3.36
CA GLU A 204 7.08 -11.97 -3.55
C GLU A 204 7.00 -10.45 -3.34
N ALA A 205 7.82 -9.85 -2.47
CA ALA A 205 7.84 -8.39 -2.26
C ALA A 205 8.32 -7.62 -3.51
N ALA A 206 9.02 -8.31 -4.40
CA ALA A 206 9.52 -7.74 -5.62
C ALA A 206 8.46 -7.82 -6.77
N TYR A 207 7.38 -8.60 -6.59
CA TYR A 207 6.10 -8.42 -7.31
C TYR A 207 5.32 -7.20 -6.79
N ALA A 208 5.37 -6.91 -5.49
CA ALA A 208 4.56 -5.86 -4.86
C ALA A 208 4.93 -4.44 -5.30
N GLY A 209 6.03 -4.27 -6.03
CA GLY A 209 6.44 -2.97 -6.54
C GLY A 209 6.14 -2.72 -7.99
N LEU A 210 6.09 -3.75 -8.85
CA LEU A 210 5.93 -3.58 -10.28
C LEU A 210 4.72 -4.38 -10.77
N THR A 211 3.80 -3.72 -11.45
CA THR A 211 2.66 -4.38 -12.11
C THR A 211 2.82 -4.33 -13.61
N LEU A 212 2.41 -5.42 -14.27
CA LEU A 212 2.40 -5.55 -15.72
C LEU A 212 0.96 -5.80 -16.18
N ALA A 213 0.50 -5.01 -17.14
CA ALA A 213 -0.81 -5.22 -17.76
C ALA A 213 -0.71 -5.06 -19.28
N ALA A 214 -1.44 -5.88 -20.03
CA ALA A 214 -1.67 -5.62 -21.45
C ALA A 214 -2.61 -4.42 -21.60
N ARG A 215 -2.37 -3.56 -22.60
CA ARG A 215 -3.21 -2.38 -22.86
C ARG A 215 -4.62 -2.75 -23.34
N LYS A 216 -4.75 -3.89 -24.00
CA LYS A 216 -6.01 -4.50 -24.46
C LYS A 216 -5.97 -5.99 -24.13
N GLY A 217 -7.14 -6.59 -23.91
CA GLY A 217 -7.27 -8.05 -23.78
C GLY A 217 -7.22 -8.77 -25.13
N GLU A 218 -7.52 -8.08 -26.23
CA GLU A 218 -7.63 -8.66 -27.57
C GLU A 218 -6.94 -7.77 -28.61
N TYR A 219 -6.22 -8.40 -29.54
CA TYR A 219 -5.46 -7.75 -30.62
C TYR A 219 -5.71 -8.43 -31.97
N ALA A 220 -5.62 -7.67 -33.06
CA ALA A 220 -5.65 -8.25 -34.40
C ALA A 220 -4.30 -8.89 -34.79
N PRO A 221 -4.27 -9.86 -35.73
CA PRO A 221 -3.04 -10.39 -36.28
C PRO A 221 -2.17 -9.30 -36.89
N GLY A 222 -0.91 -9.23 -36.47
CA GLY A 222 0.04 -8.20 -36.90
C GLY A 222 -0.11 -6.84 -36.21
N GLU A 223 -1.00 -6.69 -35.22
CA GLU A 223 -1.08 -5.48 -34.40
C GLU A 223 0.10 -5.42 -33.41
N THR A 224 0.63 -4.23 -33.13
CA THR A 224 1.62 -4.07 -32.06
C THR A 224 0.93 -4.25 -30.71
N VAL A 225 1.37 -5.23 -29.94
CA VAL A 225 0.89 -5.49 -28.58
C VAL A 225 1.63 -4.55 -27.62
N GLU A 226 0.89 -3.83 -26.78
CA GLU A 226 1.45 -2.91 -25.81
C GLU A 226 1.19 -3.39 -24.38
N PHE A 227 2.23 -3.39 -23.56
CA PHE A 227 2.15 -3.67 -22.14
C PHE A 227 2.58 -2.45 -21.34
N VAL A 228 1.96 -2.25 -20.20
CA VAL A 228 2.22 -1.14 -19.29
C VAL A 228 2.85 -1.70 -18.02
N LEU A 229 4.10 -1.33 -17.77
CA LEU A 229 4.84 -1.64 -16.55
C LEU A 229 4.76 -0.42 -15.61
N ARG A 230 4.25 -0.61 -14.39
CA ARG A 230 4.02 0.46 -13.40
C ARG A 230 4.66 0.13 -12.07
N LYS A 231 5.08 1.17 -11.32
CA LYS A 231 5.48 1.01 -9.92
C LYS A 231 4.31 1.33 -8.98
N VAL A 232 3.99 0.43 -8.05
CA VAL A 232 2.86 0.57 -7.10
C VAL A 232 3.28 0.70 -5.63
N THR A 233 4.58 0.61 -5.34
CA THR A 233 5.14 0.90 -4.00
C THR A 233 6.30 1.91 -4.08
N PRO A 234 6.53 2.71 -3.02
CA PRO A 234 7.68 3.63 -2.92
C PRO A 234 9.04 2.98 -3.26
N GLY A 235 9.98 3.78 -3.77
CA GLY A 235 11.35 3.35 -4.09
C GLY A 235 11.63 3.21 -5.60
N SER A 236 12.92 3.09 -5.93
CA SER A 236 13.42 2.91 -7.30
C SER A 236 13.64 1.43 -7.62
N ALA A 237 13.15 0.94 -8.78
CA ALA A 237 13.50 -0.38 -9.29
C ALA A 237 14.44 -0.26 -10.51
N SER A 238 15.61 -0.91 -10.46
CA SER A 238 16.55 -1.00 -11.59
C SER A 238 16.02 -2.00 -12.62
N LEU A 239 15.86 -1.59 -13.87
CA LEU A 239 15.50 -2.49 -14.97
C LEU A 239 16.72 -2.92 -15.81
N VAL A 240 17.93 -2.77 -15.26
CA VAL A 240 19.14 -3.26 -15.90
C VAL A 240 19.07 -4.79 -15.99
N GLY A 241 19.42 -5.33 -17.16
CA GLY A 241 19.34 -6.77 -17.43
C GLY A 241 17.92 -7.33 -17.62
N ALA A 242 16.87 -6.49 -17.56
CA ALA A 242 15.50 -6.94 -17.77
C ALA A 242 15.25 -7.46 -19.19
N TYR A 243 14.36 -8.44 -19.34
CA TYR A 243 13.93 -9.01 -20.62
C TYR A 243 12.49 -9.54 -20.51
N TYR A 244 11.89 -9.93 -21.64
CA TYR A 244 10.62 -10.63 -21.63
C TYR A 244 10.59 -11.84 -22.56
N GLU A 245 9.63 -12.72 -22.31
CA GLU A 245 9.26 -13.84 -23.16
C GLU A 245 7.76 -13.77 -23.44
N ILE A 246 7.36 -14.14 -24.65
CA ILE A 246 5.97 -14.37 -25.01
C ILE A 246 5.78 -15.88 -25.11
N GLU A 247 4.75 -16.38 -24.44
CA GLU A 247 4.28 -17.74 -24.56
C GLU A 247 2.92 -17.76 -25.27
N LYS A 248 2.69 -18.82 -26.04
CA LYS A 248 1.41 -19.11 -26.68
C LYS A 248 0.77 -20.30 -25.96
N ASP A 249 -0.53 -20.22 -25.72
CA ASP A 249 -1.33 -21.36 -25.30
C ASP A 249 -1.54 -22.32 -26.49
N VAL A 250 -1.11 -23.56 -26.31
CA VAL A 250 -1.30 -24.66 -27.24
C VAL A 250 -1.98 -25.79 -26.46
N ASP A 251 -3.30 -25.91 -26.66
CA ASP A 251 -4.14 -26.95 -26.05
C ASP A 251 -4.07 -26.99 -24.51
N GLY A 252 -4.01 -25.82 -23.86
CA GLY A 252 -3.92 -25.68 -22.41
C GLY A 252 -2.49 -25.70 -21.87
N GLU A 253 -1.48 -25.82 -22.75
CA GLU A 253 -0.07 -25.74 -22.40
C GLU A 253 0.58 -24.48 -22.95
N TRP A 254 1.20 -23.71 -22.07
CA TRP A 254 1.97 -22.52 -22.45
C TRP A 254 3.34 -22.90 -23.02
N ARG A 255 3.61 -22.51 -24.26
CA ARG A 255 4.86 -22.79 -24.97
C ARG A 255 5.55 -21.51 -25.40
N SER A 256 6.88 -21.47 -25.28
CA SER A 256 7.69 -20.33 -25.71
C SER A 256 7.42 -20.04 -27.19
N TYR A 257 7.06 -18.79 -27.47
CA TYR A 257 6.73 -18.30 -28.81
C TYR A 257 7.75 -17.28 -29.29
N TYR A 258 8.13 -16.34 -28.42
CA TYR A 258 9.11 -15.31 -28.71
C TYR A 258 9.93 -14.98 -27.47
N ARG A 259 11.23 -14.71 -27.66
CA ARG A 259 12.13 -14.26 -26.61
C ARG A 259 12.98 -13.10 -27.10
N THR A 260 13.03 -12.03 -26.33
CA THR A 260 14.00 -10.96 -26.57
C THR A 260 15.38 -11.38 -26.04
N SER A 261 16.43 -11.03 -26.78
CA SER A 261 17.81 -11.19 -26.30
C SER A 261 18.12 -10.12 -25.24
N PRO A 262 18.68 -10.49 -24.07
CA PRO A 262 19.10 -9.53 -23.05
C PRO A 262 20.05 -8.45 -23.60
N ASP A 263 20.90 -8.78 -24.59
CA ASP A 263 21.89 -7.88 -25.17
C ASP A 263 21.31 -6.83 -26.13
N ASN A 264 20.12 -7.08 -26.68
CA ASN A 264 19.40 -6.20 -27.59
C ASN A 264 18.27 -5.41 -26.93
N TRP A 265 18.11 -5.56 -25.62
CA TRP A 265 17.05 -4.90 -24.89
C TRP A 265 17.35 -3.41 -24.69
N ARG A 266 16.34 -2.55 -24.92
CA ARG A 266 16.42 -1.09 -25.12
C ARG A 266 16.85 -0.27 -23.90
N PHE A 267 17.22 -0.93 -22.81
CA PHE A 267 17.19 -0.38 -21.47
C PHE A 267 18.47 -0.73 -20.73
N LYS A 268 19.59 -0.13 -21.14
CA LYS A 268 20.88 -0.28 -20.44
C LYS A 268 20.95 0.53 -19.13
N THR A 269 20.02 1.47 -18.92
CA THR A 269 19.71 2.01 -17.59
C THR A 269 18.30 2.63 -17.55
N PRO A 270 17.28 1.93 -17.04
CA PRO A 270 16.04 2.61 -16.65
C PRO A 270 15.66 2.27 -15.21
N VAL A 271 15.40 3.34 -14.46
CA VAL A 271 14.78 3.29 -13.14
C VAL A 271 13.30 3.64 -13.31
N ILE A 272 12.40 2.89 -12.67
CA ILE A 272 11.02 3.33 -12.45
C ILE A 272 10.89 3.74 -10.99
N GLU A 273 10.60 5.02 -10.78
CA GLU A 273 10.33 5.60 -9.47
C GLU A 273 8.83 5.51 -9.15
N PHE A 274 8.51 5.47 -7.86
CA PHE A 274 7.12 5.56 -7.40
C PHE A 274 6.48 6.89 -7.82
N GLY A 275 5.27 6.82 -8.38
CA GLY A 275 4.60 7.98 -9.01
C GLY A 275 5.19 8.40 -10.36
N GLY A 276 6.23 7.71 -10.85
CA GLY A 276 6.82 7.93 -12.17
C GLY A 276 5.91 7.48 -13.32
N VAL A 277 6.20 7.99 -14.53
CA VAL A 277 5.48 7.63 -15.76
C VAL A 277 5.64 6.13 -16.03
N ALA A 278 4.52 5.43 -16.28
CA ALA A 278 4.51 4.03 -16.66
C ALA A 278 5.38 3.77 -17.91
N LYS A 279 6.08 2.63 -17.96
CA LYS A 279 6.88 2.24 -19.12
C LYS A 279 6.05 1.37 -20.06
N ALA A 280 5.95 1.79 -21.32
CA ALA A 280 5.34 0.98 -22.36
C ALA A 280 6.37 -0.02 -22.93
N ILE A 281 5.99 -1.30 -22.96
CA ILE A 281 6.71 -2.36 -23.64
C ILE A 281 5.91 -2.72 -24.89
N GLN A 282 6.57 -2.69 -26.04
CA GLN A 282 5.94 -2.99 -27.32
C GLN A 282 6.48 -4.30 -27.88
N TRP A 283 5.56 -5.17 -28.28
CA TRP A 283 5.86 -6.39 -29.03
C TRP A 283 5.23 -6.28 -30.42
N ASP A 284 6.07 -6.22 -31.45
CA ASP A 284 5.62 -6.38 -32.83
C ASP A 284 5.44 -7.88 -33.10
N GLN A 285 4.21 -8.28 -33.43
CA GLN A 285 3.89 -9.67 -33.73
C GLN A 285 4.64 -10.20 -34.96
N ARG A 286 5.27 -9.32 -35.76
CA ARG A 286 6.02 -9.70 -36.97
C ARG A 286 7.45 -10.11 -36.66
N GLN A 287 7.93 -11.14 -37.35
CA GLN A 287 9.33 -11.54 -37.26
C GLN A 287 10.24 -10.55 -38.01
N ARG A 288 11.37 -10.19 -37.40
CA ARG A 288 12.38 -9.34 -38.06
C ARG A 288 12.91 -10.04 -39.31
N GLY A 289 12.67 -9.44 -40.48
CA GLY A 289 13.10 -9.98 -41.77
C GLY A 289 11.99 -10.66 -42.56
N ASP A 290 10.81 -10.86 -41.96
CA ASP A 290 9.62 -11.40 -42.63
C ASP A 290 8.36 -10.68 -42.11
N PRO A 291 7.99 -9.53 -42.72
CA PRO A 291 6.87 -8.71 -42.24
C PRO A 291 5.49 -9.33 -42.47
N ASP A 292 5.41 -10.39 -43.28
CA ASP A 292 4.16 -11.11 -43.55
C ASP A 292 3.93 -12.25 -42.55
N ASN A 293 4.98 -12.67 -41.83
CA ASN A 293 4.90 -13.66 -40.76
C ASN A 293 4.44 -13.02 -39.45
N VAL A 294 3.14 -13.11 -39.17
CA VAL A 294 2.47 -12.61 -37.96
C VAL A 294 2.07 -13.72 -37.00
N ALA A 295 1.92 -13.38 -35.72
CA ALA A 295 1.40 -14.29 -34.72
C ALA A 295 -0.03 -14.77 -35.05
N SER A 296 -0.23 -16.08 -34.95
CA SER A 296 -1.51 -16.74 -35.19
C SER A 296 -2.55 -16.40 -34.11
N ARG A 297 -3.84 -16.62 -34.41
CA ARG A 297 -4.90 -16.51 -33.39
C ARG A 297 -4.70 -17.48 -32.22
N GLY A 298 -5.14 -17.08 -31.03
CA GLY A 298 -5.05 -17.88 -29.80
C GLY A 298 -4.77 -17.04 -28.54
N GLY A 299 -4.62 -17.73 -27.41
CA GLY A 299 -4.22 -17.15 -26.13
C GLY A 299 -2.70 -16.97 -26.03
N TYR A 300 -2.28 -15.86 -25.45
CA TYR A 300 -0.88 -15.47 -25.28
C TYR A 300 -0.65 -14.88 -23.90
N ARG A 301 0.59 -14.98 -23.40
CA ARG A 301 1.02 -14.26 -22.20
C ARG A 301 2.45 -13.77 -22.32
N MET A 302 2.70 -12.60 -21.75
CA MET A 302 4.06 -12.09 -21.56
C MET A 302 4.57 -12.46 -20.18
N LYS A 303 5.78 -13.03 -20.10
CA LYS A 303 6.59 -13.14 -18.88
C LYS A 303 7.67 -12.06 -18.91
N PHE A 304 7.65 -11.14 -17.95
CA PHE A 304 8.65 -10.09 -17.83
C PHE A 304 9.59 -10.39 -16.67
N PHE A 305 10.89 -10.39 -16.95
CA PHE A 305 11.96 -10.68 -16.00
C PHE A 305 12.78 -9.42 -15.76
N ALA A 306 13.08 -9.11 -14.50
CA ALA A 306 14.04 -8.07 -14.15
C ALA A 306 14.95 -8.57 -13.03
N PRO A 307 15.97 -9.39 -13.36
CA PRO A 307 16.75 -10.14 -12.36
C PRO A 307 17.51 -9.26 -11.35
N GLU A 308 17.81 -8.00 -11.71
CA GLU A 308 18.40 -7.03 -10.77
C GLU A 308 17.37 -6.33 -9.88
N ALA A 309 16.08 -6.38 -10.22
CA ALA A 309 14.98 -5.85 -9.41
C ALA A 309 14.25 -6.93 -8.61
N PHE A 310 14.15 -8.15 -9.14
CA PHE A 310 13.44 -9.26 -8.51
C PHE A 310 13.83 -10.64 -9.09
N ASP A 311 13.84 -11.67 -8.25
CA ASP A 311 14.01 -13.07 -8.65
C ASP A 311 12.64 -13.68 -8.99
N GLY A 312 12.25 -13.66 -10.28
CA GLY A 312 10.95 -14.12 -10.75
C GLY A 312 10.50 -13.51 -12.09
N PHE A 313 9.19 -13.57 -12.40
CA PHE A 313 8.62 -12.89 -13.58
C PHE A 313 7.19 -12.36 -13.40
N LEU A 314 6.89 -11.16 -13.90
CA LEU A 314 5.51 -10.66 -14.01
C LEU A 314 4.80 -11.30 -15.20
N THR A 315 3.49 -11.55 -15.09
CA THR A 315 2.67 -12.08 -16.19
C THR A 315 1.55 -11.14 -16.60
N ALA A 316 1.31 -11.04 -17.91
CA ALA A 316 0.11 -10.42 -18.47
C ALA A 316 -0.41 -11.23 -19.65
N GLU A 317 -1.68 -11.62 -19.59
CA GLU A 317 -2.36 -12.42 -20.62
C GLU A 317 -3.14 -11.54 -21.61
N PHE A 318 -3.25 -12.01 -22.85
CA PHE A 318 -3.99 -11.38 -23.94
C PHE A 318 -4.32 -12.40 -25.03
N ALA A 319 -5.20 -12.05 -25.97
CA ALA A 319 -5.58 -12.90 -27.09
C ALA A 319 -5.32 -12.22 -28.44
N ILE A 320 -5.03 -13.04 -29.45
CA ILE A 320 -5.04 -12.63 -30.87
C ILE A 320 -6.31 -13.21 -31.50
N VAL A 321 -7.18 -12.33 -32.02
CA VAL A 321 -8.56 -12.66 -32.46
C VAL A 321 -8.87 -12.38 -33.92
#